data_AF-A0A943H387-F1
#
_entry.id   AF-A0A943H387-F1
#
_cell.length_a   1.000
_cell.length_b   1.000
_cell.length_c   1.000
_cell.angle_alpha   90.00
_cell.angle_beta   90.00
_cell.angle_gamma   90.00
#
_symmetry.space_group_name_H-M   'P 1'
#
loop_
_entity.id
_entity.type
_entity.pdbx_description
1 polymer ?
#
loop_
_entity_poly.entity_id
_entity_poly.type
_entity_poly.pdbx_seq_one_letter_code
_entity_poly.pdbx_strand_id
1 'polypeptide(L)'
;MSYPNAYLRDFVPVLGQILKEKQIAPEKLHLEIIDEESEEKSIFEPVGVDEVLDQLADELNHLTVYTDRPAHFQAFAEQIYEENGLMPLIFTKKQLKSRSFSGAQGVADRADMRPGVGDTLVLDFEWEGQCYFNLLAQGKNYIPIHKKPWKIAENLDIIVPFGYNTVIVKSRQNKKKKPVRDRFEEAFYSD
;
A
#
# COMPACT_ATOMS: atom_id res chain seq x y z
N MET A 1 -5.13 9.17 -18.05
CA MET A 1 -3.68 9.42 -17.90
C MET A 1 -3.26 8.77 -16.61
N SER A 2 -2.18 8.02 -16.65
CA SER A 2 -1.63 7.27 -15.51
C SER A 2 -0.30 7.89 -15.11
N TYR A 3 0.08 7.76 -13.84
CA TYR A 3 1.18 8.50 -13.25
C TYR A 3 2.15 7.56 -12.58
N PRO A 4 3.46 7.77 -12.79
CA PRO A 4 4.42 6.99 -12.07
C PRO A 4 4.50 7.39 -10.59
N ASN A 5 4.87 6.45 -9.73
CA ASN A 5 4.90 6.64 -8.28
C ASN A 5 6.27 6.32 -7.67
N ALA A 6 7.07 7.38 -7.45
CA ALA A 6 8.41 7.25 -6.87
C ALA A 6 8.42 6.84 -5.39
N TYR A 7 7.28 6.91 -4.69
CA TYR A 7 7.20 6.63 -3.25
C TYR A 7 7.07 5.13 -2.93
N LEU A 8 6.89 4.29 -3.95
CA LEU A 8 6.78 2.83 -3.77
C LEU A 8 8.11 2.16 -3.40
N ARG A 9 9.25 2.80 -3.69
CA ARG A 9 10.60 2.27 -3.38
C ARG A 9 10.94 2.20 -1.88
N ASP A 10 10.34 3.08 -1.07
CA ASP A 10 10.48 3.11 0.40
C ASP A 10 9.08 3.32 0.97
N PHE A 11 8.21 2.33 0.77
CA PHE A 11 6.78 2.46 0.99
C PHE A 11 6.38 2.28 2.45
N VAL A 12 7.07 1.44 3.22
CA VAL A 12 6.83 1.21 4.66
C VAL A 12 6.61 2.52 5.45
N PRO A 13 7.52 3.51 5.41
CA PRO A 13 7.31 4.76 6.14
C PRO A 13 6.13 5.59 5.62
N VAL A 14 5.86 5.54 4.33
CA VAL A 14 4.73 6.23 3.70
C VAL A 14 3.43 5.62 4.20
N LEU A 15 3.33 4.28 4.16
CA LEU A 15 2.20 3.53 4.70
C LEU A 15 1.99 3.85 6.17
N GLY A 16 3.03 3.81 7.00
CA GLY A 16 2.91 4.13 8.43
C GLY A 16 2.34 5.53 8.70
N GLN A 17 2.70 6.53 7.90
CA GLN A 17 2.08 7.86 8.00
C GLN A 17 0.63 7.89 7.51
N ILE A 18 0.30 7.15 6.45
CA ILE A 18 -1.08 7.02 5.96
C ILE A 18 -1.96 6.41 7.07
N LEU A 19 -1.52 5.31 7.67
CA LEU A 19 -2.25 4.62 8.76
C LEU A 19 -2.45 5.56 9.95
N LYS A 20 -1.40 6.30 10.34
CA LYS A 20 -1.48 7.30 11.41
C LYS A 20 -2.52 8.39 11.13
N GLU A 21 -2.50 8.97 9.93
CA GLU A 21 -3.43 10.04 9.55
C GLU A 21 -4.87 9.53 9.43
N LYS A 22 -5.06 8.26 9.09
CA LYS A 22 -6.36 7.58 9.07
C LYS A 22 -6.78 6.95 10.38
N GLN A 23 -5.94 7.04 11.42
CA GLN A 23 -6.17 6.45 12.73
C GLN A 23 -6.40 4.92 12.66
N ILE A 24 -5.76 4.26 11.70
CA ILE A 24 -5.80 2.81 11.54
C ILE A 24 -4.65 2.23 12.37
N ALA A 25 -5.00 1.34 13.31
CA ALA A 25 -4.00 0.62 14.07
C ALA A 25 -3.33 -0.44 13.17
N PRO A 26 -1.99 -0.52 13.09
CA PRO A 26 -1.30 -1.49 12.24
C PRO A 26 -1.74 -2.94 12.49
N GLU A 27 -2.06 -3.29 13.74
CA GLU A 27 -2.51 -4.64 14.12
C GLU A 27 -3.90 -4.98 13.58
N LYS A 28 -4.71 -3.97 13.27
CA LYS A 28 -6.06 -4.11 12.71
C LYS A 28 -6.11 -3.93 11.20
N LEU A 29 -5.00 -3.52 10.59
CA LEU A 29 -4.94 -3.24 9.17
C LEU A 29 -5.34 -4.48 8.37
N HIS A 30 -6.38 -4.32 7.55
CA HIS A 30 -6.68 -5.25 6.48
C HIS A 30 -6.21 -4.67 5.15
N LEU A 31 -5.10 -5.20 4.62
CA LEU A 31 -4.57 -4.74 3.35
C LEU A 31 -5.25 -5.50 2.20
N GLU A 32 -5.84 -4.75 1.28
CA GLU A 32 -6.36 -5.27 0.01
C GLU A 32 -5.55 -4.69 -1.15
N ILE A 33 -5.09 -5.54 -2.06
CA ILE A 33 -4.36 -5.14 -3.27
C ILE A 33 -5.19 -5.46 -4.50
N ILE A 34 -5.31 -4.50 -5.42
CA ILE A 34 -5.80 -4.74 -6.78
C ILE A 34 -4.58 -4.76 -7.68
N ASP A 35 -4.29 -5.95 -8.24
CA ASP A 35 -3.09 -6.23 -9.04
C ASP A 35 -3.13 -5.53 -10.42
N GLU A 36 -1.96 -5.17 -10.93
CA GLU A 36 -1.78 -4.82 -12.34
C GLU A 36 -1.46 -6.10 -13.12
N GLU A 37 -2.24 -6.38 -14.16
CA GLU A 37 -2.14 -7.64 -14.91
C GLU A 37 -1.37 -7.49 -16.23
N SER A 38 -0.88 -6.29 -16.54
CA SER A 38 -0.10 -6.02 -17.74
C SER A 38 1.14 -6.91 -17.83
N GLU A 39 1.18 -7.74 -18.88
CA GLU A 39 2.37 -8.52 -19.26
C GLU A 39 3.52 -7.63 -19.75
N GLU A 40 3.17 -6.45 -20.27
CA GLU A 40 4.12 -5.39 -20.56
C GLU A 40 4.44 -4.69 -19.25
N LYS A 41 5.42 -5.23 -18.51
CA LYS A 41 6.11 -4.47 -17.47
C LYS A 41 6.59 -3.19 -18.14
N SER A 42 5.90 -2.08 -17.88
CA SER A 42 6.30 -0.79 -18.38
C SER A 42 7.76 -0.59 -17.98
N ILE A 43 8.67 -0.63 -18.95
CA ILE A 43 10.11 -0.45 -18.76
C ILE A 43 10.46 0.86 -18.02
N PHE A 44 9.47 1.75 -17.88
CA PHE A 44 9.56 3.04 -17.23
C PHE A 44 9.21 3.01 -15.74
N GLU A 45 8.72 1.89 -15.20
CA GLU A 45 8.55 1.74 -13.76
C GLU A 45 9.27 0.51 -13.18
N PRO A 46 10.22 0.73 -12.26
CA PRO A 46 10.95 -0.38 -11.66
C PRO A 46 10.21 -1.07 -10.52
N VAL A 47 9.20 -0.45 -9.90
CA VAL A 47 8.60 -0.93 -8.64
C VAL A 47 7.12 -1.28 -8.82
N GLY A 48 6.81 -2.58 -8.79
CA GLY A 48 5.44 -3.10 -8.90
C GLY A 48 4.86 -3.57 -7.56
N VAL A 49 3.77 -4.34 -7.65
CA VAL A 49 3.11 -4.94 -6.47
C VAL A 49 4.08 -5.81 -5.67
N ASP A 50 4.92 -6.60 -6.33
CA ASP A 50 5.83 -7.56 -5.69
C ASP A 50 6.81 -6.85 -4.73
N GLU A 51 7.48 -5.80 -5.21
CA GLU A 51 8.44 -5.06 -4.38
C GLU A 51 7.77 -4.36 -3.18
N VAL A 52 6.51 -3.93 -3.31
CA VAL A 52 5.76 -3.36 -2.19
C VAL A 52 5.36 -4.44 -1.20
N LEU A 53 4.95 -5.62 -1.68
CA LEU A 53 4.62 -6.75 -0.84
C LEU A 53 5.84 -7.27 -0.07
N ASP A 54 7.00 -7.37 -0.71
CA ASP A 54 8.26 -7.77 -0.08
C ASP A 54 8.66 -6.81 1.04
N GLN A 55 8.50 -5.50 0.81
CA GLN A 55 8.75 -4.47 1.84
C GLN A 55 7.82 -4.58 3.05
N LEU A 56 6.59 -5.07 2.85
CA LEU A 56 5.55 -5.13 3.88
C LEU A 56 5.42 -6.49 4.55
N ALA A 57 6.04 -7.55 4.01
CA ALA A 57 5.80 -8.94 4.39
C ALA A 57 5.79 -9.20 5.91
N ASP A 58 6.73 -8.58 6.63
CA ASP A 58 6.90 -8.72 8.09
C ASP A 58 5.86 -7.97 8.94
N GLU A 59 5.18 -6.98 8.37
CA GLU A 59 4.26 -6.08 9.08
C GLU A 59 2.78 -6.40 8.83
N LEU A 60 2.49 -7.34 7.93
CA LEU A 60 1.11 -7.67 7.53
C LEU A 60 0.43 -8.64 8.51
N ASN A 61 -0.75 -8.24 8.98
CA ASN A 61 -1.64 -9.11 9.76
C ASN A 61 -2.72 -9.76 8.88
N HIS A 62 -3.11 -9.07 7.80
CA HIS A 62 -4.10 -9.56 6.85
C HIS A 62 -3.78 -9.04 5.44
N LEU A 63 -3.86 -9.93 4.45
CA LEU A 63 -3.66 -9.59 3.04
C LEU A 63 -4.73 -10.26 2.18
N THR A 64 -5.40 -9.47 1.36
CA THR A 64 -6.24 -9.95 0.26
C THR A 64 -5.71 -9.39 -1.06
N VAL A 65 -5.52 -10.25 -2.07
CA VAL A 65 -5.08 -9.86 -3.42
C VAL A 65 -6.18 -10.15 -4.42
N TYR A 66 -6.53 -9.15 -5.23
CA TYR A 66 -7.45 -9.26 -6.36
C TYR A 66 -6.67 -9.28 -7.67
N THR A 67 -6.59 -10.44 -8.30
CA THR A 67 -5.84 -10.69 -9.54
C THR A 67 -6.49 -11.83 -10.32
N ASP A 68 -6.44 -11.74 -11.64
CA ASP A 68 -6.80 -12.82 -12.57
C ASP A 68 -5.57 -13.73 -12.87
N ARG A 69 -4.40 -13.45 -12.25
CA ARG A 69 -3.16 -14.26 -12.34
C ARG A 69 -2.76 -14.86 -10.97
N PRO A 70 -3.58 -15.72 -10.34
CA PRO A 70 -3.32 -16.20 -8.97
C PRO A 70 -1.99 -16.94 -8.79
N ALA A 71 -1.50 -17.64 -9.82
CA ALA A 71 -0.22 -18.35 -9.79
C ALA A 71 0.98 -17.42 -9.58
N HIS A 72 0.86 -16.14 -9.96
CA HIS A 72 1.91 -15.13 -9.76
C HIS A 72 2.24 -14.93 -8.28
N PHE A 73 1.23 -14.96 -7.42
CA PHE A 73 1.35 -14.68 -5.99
C PHE A 73 1.56 -15.93 -5.13
N GLN A 74 1.63 -17.11 -5.76
CA GLN A 74 1.75 -18.37 -5.01
C GLN A 74 3.04 -18.43 -4.21
N ALA A 75 4.19 -18.12 -4.83
CA ALA A 75 5.48 -18.15 -4.16
C ALA A 75 5.52 -17.19 -2.95
N PHE A 76 5.01 -15.98 -3.13
CA PHE A 76 4.90 -15.01 -2.04
C PHE A 76 3.98 -15.51 -0.91
N ALA A 77 2.81 -16.08 -1.27
CA ALA A 77 1.87 -16.59 -0.28
C ALA A 77 2.42 -17.77 0.53
N GLU A 78 3.18 -18.67 -0.10
CA GLU A 78 3.90 -19.76 0.57
C GLU A 78 4.96 -19.20 1.51
N GLN A 79 5.77 -18.26 1.05
CA GLN A 79 6.82 -17.63 1.86
C GLN A 79 6.27 -16.99 3.14
N ILE A 80 5.28 -16.10 3.03
CA ILE A 80 4.77 -15.40 4.22
C ILE A 80 3.97 -16.31 5.16
N TYR A 81 3.45 -17.42 4.64
CA TYR A 81 2.84 -18.45 5.47
C TYR A 81 3.89 -19.20 6.29
N GLU A 82 5.03 -19.53 5.70
CA GLU A 82 6.14 -20.19 6.39
C GLU A 82 6.82 -19.27 7.41
N GLU A 83 7.06 -18.01 7.03
CA GLU A 83 7.78 -17.03 7.86
C GLU A 83 6.91 -16.51 9.01
N ASN A 84 5.68 -16.09 8.69
CA ASN A 84 4.85 -15.28 9.60
C ASN A 84 3.52 -15.98 9.97
N GLY A 85 3.21 -17.14 9.38
CA GLY A 85 1.92 -17.82 9.55
C GLY A 85 0.75 -17.13 8.86
N LEU A 86 1.00 -16.08 8.07
CA LEU A 86 -0.02 -15.34 7.36
C LEU A 86 -0.47 -16.10 6.12
N MET A 87 -1.78 -16.26 5.94
CA MET A 87 -2.35 -16.88 4.74
C MET A 87 -3.06 -15.80 3.88
N PRO A 88 -2.45 -15.34 2.78
CA PRO A 88 -3.10 -14.42 1.86
C PRO A 88 -4.36 -15.01 1.24
N LEU A 89 -5.39 -14.18 1.09
CA LEU A 89 -6.58 -14.53 0.33
C LEU A 89 -6.45 -14.01 -1.09
N ILE A 90 -6.47 -14.89 -2.09
CA ILE A 90 -6.37 -14.51 -3.50
C ILE A 90 -7.74 -14.70 -4.16
N PHE A 91 -8.24 -13.65 -4.79
CA PHE A 91 -9.51 -13.64 -5.51
C PHE A 91 -9.35 -13.05 -6.92
N THR A 92 -10.26 -13.40 -7.82
CA THR A 92 -10.35 -12.78 -9.16
C THR A 92 -10.88 -11.35 -9.08
N LYS A 93 -10.54 -10.50 -10.05
CA LYS A 93 -11.09 -9.13 -10.13
C LYS A 93 -12.59 -9.12 -10.38
N LYS A 94 -13.13 -10.18 -10.99
CA LYS A 94 -14.59 -10.39 -11.11
C LYS A 94 -15.25 -10.49 -9.74
N GLN A 95 -14.61 -11.16 -8.78
CA GLN A 95 -15.11 -11.28 -7.40
C GLN A 95 -15.06 -9.94 -6.65
N LEU A 96 -14.08 -9.06 -6.92
CA LEU A 96 -14.07 -7.69 -6.38
C LEU A 96 -15.33 -6.92 -6.83
N LYS A 97 -15.64 -6.98 -8.13
CA LYS A 97 -16.79 -6.28 -8.73
C LYS A 97 -18.12 -6.83 -8.21
N SER A 98 -18.25 -8.15 -8.04
CA SER A 98 -19.48 -8.78 -7.54
C SER A 98 -19.68 -8.58 -6.03
N ARG A 99 -18.62 -8.66 -5.22
CA ARG A 99 -18.66 -8.37 -3.79
C ARG A 99 -19.05 -6.93 -3.48
N SER A 100 -18.79 -6.02 -4.42
CA SER A 100 -19.20 -4.63 -4.28
C SER A 100 -20.69 -4.37 -4.53
N PHE A 101 -21.41 -5.33 -5.11
CA PHE A 101 -22.85 -5.26 -5.39
C PHE A 101 -23.69 -6.12 -4.44
N SER A 102 -23.11 -7.10 -3.78
CA SER A 102 -23.80 -7.87 -2.74
C SER A 102 -23.68 -7.15 -1.39
N GLY A 103 -24.72 -6.42 -1.00
CA GLY A 103 -25.03 -6.17 0.41
C GLY A 103 -25.35 -7.45 1.20
N ALA A 104 -24.82 -8.59 0.78
CA ALA A 104 -25.14 -9.92 1.27
C ALA A 104 -23.87 -10.78 1.29
N GLN A 105 -23.32 -10.92 2.50
CA GLN A 105 -23.19 -12.21 3.17
C GLN A 105 -22.94 -13.41 2.25
N GLY A 106 -21.68 -13.85 2.15
CA GLY A 106 -21.34 -15.03 1.37
C GLY A 106 -19.86 -15.37 1.42
N VAL A 107 -19.54 -16.37 2.24
CA VAL A 107 -18.25 -17.03 2.45
C VAL A 107 -17.31 -16.29 3.42
N ALA A 108 -17.23 -16.84 4.65
CA ALA A 108 -16.44 -16.44 5.82
C ALA A 108 -16.98 -15.27 6.67
N ASP A 109 -18.25 -15.35 7.10
CA ASP A 109 -18.71 -14.66 8.31
C ASP A 109 -18.17 -15.37 9.57
N ARG A 110 -16.88 -15.20 9.85
CA ARG A 110 -16.44 -15.16 11.25
C ARG A 110 -16.58 -13.70 11.66
N ALA A 111 -17.49 -13.41 12.59
CA ALA A 111 -17.70 -12.05 13.10
C ALA A 111 -16.38 -11.41 13.60
N ASP A 112 -15.43 -12.25 13.99
CA ASP A 112 -14.09 -11.92 14.49
C ASP A 112 -13.08 -11.55 13.38
N MET A 113 -13.38 -11.87 12.11
CA MET A 113 -12.54 -11.57 10.93
C MET A 113 -13.11 -10.46 10.06
N ARG A 114 -14.29 -9.91 10.38
CA ARG A 114 -14.77 -8.70 9.70
C ARG A 114 -13.90 -7.54 10.18
N PRO A 115 -13.15 -6.88 9.28
CA PRO A 115 -12.41 -5.68 9.66
C PRO A 115 -13.39 -4.67 10.26
N GLY A 116 -12.93 -3.89 11.24
CA GLY A 116 -13.67 -2.72 11.67
C GLY A 116 -13.94 -1.82 10.46
N VAL A 117 -15.10 -1.16 10.45
CA VAL A 117 -15.40 -0.16 9.42
C VAL A 117 -14.30 0.91 9.46
N GLY A 118 -13.54 1.04 8.38
CA GLY A 118 -12.41 1.97 8.30
C GLY A 118 -11.03 1.39 8.61
N ASP A 119 -10.89 0.09 8.89
CA ASP A 119 -9.56 -0.55 9.10
C ASP A 119 -8.98 -1.14 7.80
N THR A 120 -9.80 -1.28 6.76
CA THR A 120 -9.39 -1.83 5.45
C THR A 120 -8.75 -0.75 4.58
N LEU A 121 -7.52 -0.97 4.14
CA LEU A 121 -6.82 -0.16 3.15
C LEU A 121 -6.72 -0.91 1.82
N VAL A 122 -7.24 -0.30 0.76
CA VAL A 122 -7.20 -0.82 -0.60
C VAL A 122 -6.16 -0.04 -1.39
N LEU A 123 -5.14 -0.74 -1.90
CA LEU A 123 -4.14 -0.21 -2.82
C LEU A 123 -4.47 -0.70 -4.24
N ASP A 124 -4.76 0.24 -5.13
CA ASP A 124 -5.10 -0.04 -6.52
C ASP A 124 -3.90 0.26 -7.43
N PHE A 125 -3.20 -0.80 -7.84
CA PHE A 125 -2.03 -0.74 -8.71
C PHE A 125 -2.40 -0.74 -10.19
N GLU A 126 -3.67 -0.83 -10.56
CA GLU A 126 -4.03 -0.75 -11.97
C GLU A 126 -3.65 0.63 -12.54
N TRP A 127 -2.99 0.61 -13.70
CA TRP A 127 -2.63 1.80 -14.45
C TRP A 127 -3.81 2.36 -15.20
N GLU A 128 -4.60 1.48 -15.80
CA GLU A 128 -5.73 1.83 -16.64
C GLU A 128 -7.07 1.55 -15.97
N GLY A 129 -8.14 2.06 -16.58
CA GLY A 129 -9.50 1.90 -16.08
C GLY A 129 -9.93 2.97 -15.07
N GLN A 130 -11.17 2.81 -14.60
CA GLN A 130 -11.78 3.73 -13.64
C GLN A 130 -11.36 3.39 -12.21
N CYS A 131 -11.39 4.38 -11.32
CA CYS A 131 -11.24 4.14 -9.89
C CYS A 131 -12.45 3.38 -9.34
N TYR A 132 -12.22 2.45 -8.41
CA TYR A 132 -13.26 1.68 -7.73
C TYR A 132 -13.92 2.51 -6.61
N PHE A 133 -14.58 3.61 -6.97
CA PHE A 133 -15.20 4.50 -5.98
C PHE A 133 -16.34 3.86 -5.18
N ASN A 134 -16.91 2.77 -5.69
CA ASN A 134 -17.86 1.93 -4.96
C ASN A 134 -17.27 1.34 -3.67
N LEU A 135 -15.94 1.17 -3.59
CA LEU A 135 -15.27 0.74 -2.35
C LEU A 135 -15.33 1.80 -1.25
N LEU A 136 -15.37 3.09 -1.61
CA LEU A 136 -15.53 4.17 -0.64
C LEU A 136 -16.90 4.12 0.03
N ALA A 137 -17.95 3.75 -0.71
CA ALA A 137 -19.30 3.57 -0.17
C ALA A 137 -19.39 2.44 0.86
N GLN A 138 -18.42 1.52 0.87
CA GLN A 138 -18.30 0.44 1.85
C GLN A 138 -17.48 0.84 3.10
N GLY A 139 -17.06 2.11 3.19
CA GLY A 139 -16.22 2.60 4.29
C GLY A 139 -14.76 2.16 4.20
N LYS A 140 -14.30 1.68 3.03
CA LYS A 140 -12.90 1.30 2.82
C LYS A 140 -12.04 2.52 2.51
N ASN A 141 -10.80 2.47 2.94
CA ASN A 141 -9.77 3.45 2.63
C ASN A 141 -9.17 3.10 1.26
N TYR A 142 -9.47 3.85 0.21
CA TYR A 142 -9.04 3.49 -1.16
C TYR A 142 -7.99 4.45 -1.71
N ILE A 143 -6.88 3.91 -2.19
CA ILE A 143 -5.75 4.66 -2.75
C ILE A 143 -5.48 4.19 -4.19
N PRO A 144 -5.76 5.04 -5.20
CA PRO A 144 -5.32 4.79 -6.56
C PRO A 144 -3.83 5.13 -6.70
N ILE A 145 -3.00 4.11 -6.89
CA ILE A 145 -1.54 4.26 -6.90
C ILE A 145 -1.08 5.01 -8.15
N HIS A 146 -1.55 4.58 -9.33
CA HIS A 146 -1.15 5.15 -10.63
C HIS A 146 -2.24 5.96 -11.32
N LYS A 147 -3.52 5.80 -10.94
CA LYS A 147 -4.64 6.52 -11.58
C LYS A 147 -4.72 8.00 -11.18
N LYS A 148 -4.03 8.41 -10.11
CA LYS A 148 -3.96 9.80 -9.64
C LYS A 148 -2.53 10.17 -9.25
N PRO A 149 -2.10 11.42 -9.48
CA PRO A 149 -0.73 11.83 -9.19
C PRO A 149 -0.53 12.05 -7.69
N TRP A 150 0.53 11.48 -7.15
CA TRP A 150 1.04 11.78 -5.81
C TRP A 150 2.00 12.97 -5.92
N LYS A 151 1.79 14.02 -5.11
CA LYS A 151 2.54 15.28 -5.25
C LYS A 151 3.35 15.60 -4.01
N ILE A 152 4.48 16.26 -4.19
CA ILE A 152 5.22 16.89 -3.08
C ILE A 152 4.60 18.27 -2.84
N ALA A 153 4.19 18.54 -1.61
CA ALA A 153 3.79 19.87 -1.16
C ALA A 153 5.03 20.74 -0.88
N GLU A 154 4.87 22.05 -0.73
CA GLU A 154 5.98 23.00 -0.56
C GLU A 154 6.90 22.66 0.64
N ASN A 155 6.34 22.09 1.70
CA ASN A 155 7.05 21.66 2.90
C ASN A 155 7.66 20.25 2.80
N LEU A 156 7.74 19.70 1.58
CA LEU A 156 8.17 18.34 1.25
C LEU A 156 7.21 17.22 1.69
N ASP A 157 6.06 17.53 2.28
CA ASP A 157 5.05 16.51 2.59
C ASP A 157 4.49 15.88 1.31
N ILE A 158 4.04 14.64 1.40
CA ILE A 158 3.48 13.91 0.26
C ILE A 158 1.96 14.04 0.30
N ILE A 159 1.38 14.53 -0.78
CA ILE A 159 -0.06 14.60 -1.02
C ILE A 159 -0.47 13.29 -1.69
N VAL A 160 -1.08 12.42 -0.90
CA VAL A 160 -1.54 11.10 -1.30
C VAL A 160 -3.01 11.18 -1.73
N PRO A 161 -3.37 10.78 -2.97
CA PRO A 161 -4.76 10.67 -3.37
C PRO A 161 -5.46 9.55 -2.60
N PHE A 162 -6.66 9.82 -2.12
CA PHE A 162 -7.42 8.91 -1.28
C PHE A 162 -8.90 8.98 -1.63
N GLY A 163 -9.35 8.11 -2.52
CA GLY A 163 -10.69 8.20 -3.08
C GLY A 163 -10.93 9.55 -3.76
N TYR A 164 -11.90 10.32 -3.26
CA TYR A 164 -12.19 11.68 -3.70
C TYR A 164 -11.37 12.76 -2.96
N ASN A 165 -10.73 12.40 -1.85
CA ASN A 165 -9.96 13.32 -1.00
C ASN A 165 -8.46 13.14 -1.22
N THR A 166 -7.67 13.95 -0.52
CA THR A 166 -6.22 13.78 -0.38
C THR A 166 -5.85 13.67 1.10
N VAL A 167 -4.74 12.98 1.36
CA VAL A 167 -4.13 12.82 2.68
C VAL A 167 -2.74 13.41 2.59
N ILE A 168 -2.36 14.25 3.55
CA ILE A 168 -1.02 14.83 3.58
C ILE A 168 -0.21 14.00 4.57
N VAL A 169 0.77 13.27 4.06
CA VAL A 169 1.68 12.48 4.91
C VAL A 169 3.03 13.16 4.99
N LYS A 170 3.59 13.21 6.19
CA LYS A 170 4.92 13.77 6.40
C LYS A 170 5.92 12.93 5.63
N SER A 171 6.60 13.54 4.66
CA SER A 171 7.80 12.94 4.11
C SER A 171 8.81 12.81 5.25
N ARG A 172 9.58 11.73 5.28
CA ARG A 172 10.69 11.62 6.23
C ARG A 172 11.53 12.88 6.03
N GLN A 173 11.50 13.78 7.02
CA GLN A 173 12.66 14.61 7.26
C GLN A 173 13.77 13.59 7.45
N ASN A 174 14.63 13.43 6.44
CA ASN A 174 15.99 13.05 6.69
C ASN A 174 16.43 14.05 7.75
N LYS A 175 16.35 13.68 9.04
CA LYS A 175 17.22 14.24 10.05
C LYS A 175 18.57 13.88 9.47
N LYS A 176 19.14 14.79 8.68
CA LYS A 176 20.55 14.74 8.30
C LYS A 176 21.20 14.37 9.62
N LYS A 177 21.74 13.14 9.72
CA LYS A 177 22.67 12.86 10.81
C LYS A 177 23.62 14.03 10.71
N LYS A 178 23.64 14.90 11.74
CA LYS A 178 24.64 15.96 11.78
C LYS A 178 25.93 15.25 11.43
N PRO A 179 26.70 15.70 10.42
CA PRO A 179 27.96 15.05 10.12
C PRO A 179 28.69 15.00 11.46
N VAL A 180 28.87 13.78 11.97
CA VAL A 180 29.69 13.57 13.14
C VAL A 180 31.03 14.06 12.65
N ARG A 181 31.46 15.24 13.11
CA ARG A 181 32.79 15.75 12.80
C ARG A 181 33.73 14.61 13.15
N ASP A 182 34.43 14.11 12.14
CA ASP A 182 35.41 13.07 12.33
C ASP A 182 36.45 13.62 13.32
N ARG A 183 36.97 12.79 14.23
CA ARG A 183 37.98 13.24 15.21
C ARG A 183 39.19 13.88 14.52
N PHE A 184 39.43 13.53 13.26
CA PHE A 184 40.44 14.14 12.40
C PHE A 184 40.14 15.59 12.02
N GLU A 185 38.89 15.99 11.83
CA GLU A 185 38.53 17.39 11.52
C GLU A 185 38.65 18.29 12.76
N GLU A 186 38.34 17.78 13.96
CA GLU A 186 38.50 18.56 15.20
C GLU A 186 39.96 18.95 15.47
N ALA A 187 40.92 18.10 15.09
CA ALA A 187 42.35 18.36 15.25
C ALA A 187 42.93 19.38 14.25
N PHE A 188 42.23 19.65 13.13
CA PHE A 188 42.68 20.62 12.12
C PHE A 188 42.19 22.04 12.37
N TYR A 189 41.14 22.20 13.17
CA TYR A 189 40.49 23.49 13.45
C TYR A 189 40.53 23.88 14.93
N SER A 190 41.29 23.16 15.75
CA SER A 190 41.65 23.59 17.10
C SER A 190 43.02 24.26 17.05
N ASP A 191 43.02 25.60 17.14
CA ASP A 191 44.22 26.43 17.32
C ASP A 191 45.10 25.96 18.50
#